data_AF-A0A838RE00-F1
#
_entry.id   AF-A0A838RE00-F1
#
_cell.length_a   1.000
_cell.length_b   1.000
_cell.length_c   1.000
_cell.angle_alpha   90.00
_cell.angle_beta   90.00
_cell.angle_gamma   90.00
#
_symmetry.space_group_name_H-M   'P 1'
#
loop_
_entity.id
_entity.type
_entity.pdbx_description
1 polymer ?
#
loop_
_entity_poly.entity_id
_entity_poly.type
_entity_poly.pdbx_seq_one_letter_code
_entity_poly.pdbx_strand_id
1 'polypeptide(L)'
;MTTIAASLTTERFKTIIAFLIALVSVLGALVAWRAAQADDATGDAALAGLTSTLHVEETRTRAMGTLYQNYRGYVAHRLYNELSELEVAVLLTRLEMLPPQEREALAELLLGLAASDRDFLPEPAPRYLEPDGSYNIQRDFGEHWAEAAQHQDLDPARHFADSEQARRKTERLVSILVVLATAFLFLTLAESLEHRVRYPMALVGVILMVGGAIAALVVELS
;
A
#
# COMPACT_ATOMS: atom_id res chain seq x y z
N MET A 1 52.11 21.74 49.73
CA MET A 1 51.43 20.43 49.57
C MET A 1 50.02 20.54 49.00
N THR A 2 49.30 21.65 49.16
CA THR A 2 47.94 21.87 48.60
C THR A 2 47.89 22.01 47.08
N THR A 3 48.96 22.46 46.41
CA THR A 3 48.99 22.69 44.96
C THR A 3 49.06 21.40 44.12
N ILE A 4 49.64 20.31 44.67
CA ILE A 4 49.82 19.04 43.93
C ILE A 4 48.51 18.22 43.91
N ALA A 5 47.70 18.28 44.97
CA ALA A 5 46.43 17.56 45.02
C ALA A 5 45.39 18.13 44.01
N ALA A 6 45.40 19.45 43.79
CA ALA A 6 44.46 20.11 42.89
C ALA A 6 44.74 19.84 41.39
N SER A 7 45.99 19.64 40.99
CA SER A 7 46.34 19.31 39.61
C SER A 7 45.88 17.90 39.23
N LEU A 8 46.09 16.90 40.11
CA LEU A 8 45.66 15.52 39.90
C LEU A 8 44.15 15.37 39.68
N THR A 9 43.33 16.15 40.40
CA THR A 9 41.86 16.13 40.21
C THR A 9 41.43 16.70 38.87
N THR A 10 42.20 17.65 38.32
CA THR A 10 41.89 18.27 37.03
C THR A 10 42.25 17.37 35.86
N GLU A 11 43.38 16.68 35.92
CA GLU A 11 43.77 15.68 34.91
C GLU A 11 42.77 14.53 34.83
N ARG A 12 42.36 13.97 35.97
CA ARG A 12 41.33 12.91 36.02
C ARG A 12 40.00 13.37 35.41
N PHE A 13 39.58 14.59 35.70
CA PHE A 13 38.35 15.15 35.13
C PHE A 13 38.42 15.23 33.61
N LYS A 14 39.53 15.76 33.05
CA LYS A 14 39.74 15.82 31.59
C LYS A 14 39.68 14.44 30.95
N THR A 15 40.36 13.44 31.53
CA THR A 15 40.31 12.06 31.02
C THR A 15 38.89 11.49 31.03
N ILE A 16 38.11 11.73 32.09
CA ILE A 16 36.73 11.26 32.19
C ILE A 16 35.84 11.94 31.14
N ILE A 17 35.95 13.25 30.96
CA ILE A 17 35.17 13.99 29.96
C ILE A 17 35.53 13.53 28.55
N ALA A 18 36.82 13.38 28.24
CA ALA A 18 37.26 12.86 26.95
C ALA A 18 36.67 11.46 26.66
N PHE A 19 36.63 10.59 27.68
CA PHE A 19 35.97 9.29 27.56
C PHE A 19 34.45 9.40 27.31
N LEU A 20 33.76 10.31 28.01
CA LEU A 20 32.34 10.56 27.79
C LEU A 20 32.02 11.12 26.40
N ILE A 21 32.90 11.98 25.86
CA ILE A 21 32.80 12.51 24.49
C ILE A 21 32.96 11.36 23.47
N ALA A 22 33.91 10.45 23.69
CA ALA A 22 34.05 9.27 22.85
C ALA A 22 32.80 8.38 22.92
N LEU A 23 32.26 8.16 24.13
CA LEU A 23 31.07 7.35 24.34
C LEU A 23 29.84 7.93 23.64
N VAL A 24 29.57 9.23 23.79
CA VAL A 24 28.41 9.87 23.14
C VAL A 24 28.56 9.87 21.61
N SER A 25 29.79 9.96 21.09
CA SER A 25 30.06 9.84 19.66
C SER A 25 29.69 8.45 19.12
N VAL A 26 30.06 7.39 19.85
CA VAL A 26 29.68 6.02 19.49
C VAL A 26 28.17 5.81 19.56
N LEU A 27 27.51 6.34 20.60
CA LEU A 27 26.04 6.27 20.73
C LEU A 27 25.35 7.03 19.60
N GLY A 28 25.82 8.23 19.26
CA GLY A 28 25.30 9.02 18.16
C GLY A 28 25.43 8.30 16.81
N ALA A 29 26.57 7.67 16.55
CA ALA A 29 26.77 6.86 15.35
C ALA A 29 25.83 5.66 15.30
N LEU A 30 25.61 4.97 16.42
CA LEU A 30 24.68 3.84 16.51
C LEU A 30 23.24 4.28 16.23
N VAL A 31 22.79 5.40 16.83
CA VAL A 31 21.45 5.96 16.61
C VAL A 31 21.28 6.41 15.17
N ALA A 32 22.29 7.05 14.57
CA ALA A 32 22.27 7.45 13.17
C ALA A 32 22.13 6.24 12.22
N TRP A 33 22.88 5.17 12.46
CA TRP A 33 22.77 3.93 11.69
C TRP A 33 21.38 3.28 11.81
N ARG A 34 20.79 3.32 13.00
CA ARG A 34 19.41 2.83 13.22
C ARG A 34 18.37 3.72 12.55
N ALA A 35 18.55 5.03 12.57
CA ALA A 35 17.66 5.96 11.87
C ALA A 35 17.68 5.71 10.35
N ALA A 36 18.87 5.49 9.78
CA ALA A 36 19.01 5.17 8.35
C ALA A 36 18.26 3.89 7.96
N GLN A 37 18.38 2.81 8.74
CA GLN A 37 17.62 1.58 8.48
C GLN A 37 16.09 1.76 8.56
N ALA A 38 15.62 2.59 9.50
CA ALA A 38 14.19 2.89 9.62
C ALA A 38 13.68 3.75 8.45
N ASP A 39 14.53 4.63 7.91
CA ASP A 39 14.25 5.43 6.72
C ASP A 39 14.15 4.56 5.46
N ASP A 40 15.10 3.63 5.27
CA ASP A 40 15.05 2.65 4.16
C ASP A 40 13.73 1.85 4.19
N ALA A 41 13.33 1.34 5.37
CA ALA A 41 12.06 0.63 5.54
C ALA A 41 10.83 1.51 5.24
N THR A 42 10.91 2.82 5.52
CA THR A 42 9.85 3.79 5.18
C THR A 42 9.71 3.91 3.65
N GLY A 43 10.85 4.00 2.95
CA GLY A 43 10.91 4.09 1.50
C GLY A 43 10.39 2.83 0.80
N ASP A 44 10.82 1.65 1.25
CA ASP A 44 10.38 0.37 0.70
C ASP A 44 8.86 0.18 0.87
N ALA A 45 8.33 0.47 2.05
CA ALA A 45 6.88 0.39 2.31
C ALA A 45 6.08 1.42 1.49
N ALA A 46 6.60 2.65 1.33
CA ALA A 46 5.95 3.65 0.48
C ALA A 46 5.93 3.23 -0.99
N LEU A 47 7.02 2.67 -1.50
CA LEU A 47 7.10 2.12 -2.86
C LEU A 47 6.12 0.96 -3.04
N ALA A 48 6.03 0.05 -2.07
CA ALA A 48 5.04 -1.04 -2.08
C ALA A 48 3.58 -0.52 -2.07
N GLY A 49 3.30 0.55 -1.33
CA GLY A 49 1.98 1.20 -1.34
C GLY A 49 1.64 1.83 -2.69
N LEU A 50 2.61 2.44 -3.36
CA LEU A 50 2.43 3.01 -4.70
C LEU A 50 2.23 1.92 -5.76
N THR A 51 3.00 0.83 -5.71
CA THR A 51 2.82 -0.29 -6.64
C THR A 51 1.48 -0.99 -6.44
N SER A 52 1.06 -1.20 -5.19
CA SER A 52 -0.29 -1.73 -4.89
C SER A 52 -1.40 -0.79 -5.38
N THR A 53 -1.24 0.53 -5.21
CA THR A 53 -2.20 1.52 -5.75
C THR A 53 -2.28 1.42 -7.28
N LEU A 54 -1.14 1.24 -7.95
CA LEU A 54 -1.11 1.02 -9.40
C LEU A 54 -1.81 -0.28 -9.80
N HIS A 55 -1.59 -1.38 -9.07
CA HIS A 55 -2.29 -2.65 -9.31
C HIS A 55 -3.81 -2.53 -9.09
N VAL A 56 -4.25 -1.78 -8.08
CA VAL A 56 -5.67 -1.46 -7.81
C VAL A 56 -6.28 -0.75 -9.02
N GLU A 57 -5.63 0.30 -9.53
CA GLU A 57 -6.16 1.06 -10.67
C GLU A 57 -6.09 0.27 -11.99
N GLU A 58 -5.03 -0.51 -12.21
CA GLU A 58 -4.92 -1.41 -13.36
C GLU A 58 -6.02 -2.48 -13.32
N THR A 59 -6.18 -3.15 -12.18
CA THR A 59 -7.22 -4.17 -11.95
C THR A 59 -8.60 -3.58 -12.17
N ARG A 60 -8.87 -2.39 -11.60
CA ARG A 60 -10.14 -1.69 -11.78
C ARG A 60 -10.42 -1.40 -13.25
N THR A 61 -9.45 -0.85 -13.95
CA THR A 61 -9.58 -0.49 -15.37
C THR A 61 -9.82 -1.73 -16.22
N ARG A 62 -9.07 -2.80 -15.98
CA ARG A 62 -9.19 -4.07 -16.68
C ARG A 62 -10.54 -4.73 -16.42
N ALA A 63 -10.94 -4.85 -15.15
CA ALA A 63 -12.24 -5.41 -14.77
C ALA A 63 -13.39 -4.62 -15.39
N MET A 64 -13.31 -3.29 -15.40
CA MET A 64 -14.32 -2.45 -16.05
C MET A 64 -14.37 -2.64 -17.56
N GLY A 65 -13.20 -2.79 -18.21
CA GLY A 65 -13.11 -3.08 -19.65
C GLY A 65 -13.77 -4.41 -20.01
N THR A 66 -13.46 -5.47 -19.26
CA THR A 66 -14.09 -6.79 -19.43
C THR A 66 -15.59 -6.73 -19.17
N LEU A 67 -16.01 -6.03 -18.12
CA LEU A 67 -17.41 -5.83 -17.80
C LEU A 67 -18.18 -5.14 -18.93
N TYR A 68 -17.64 -4.07 -19.51
CA TYR A 68 -18.28 -3.39 -20.63
C TYR A 68 -18.35 -4.27 -21.88
N GLN A 69 -17.32 -5.08 -22.13
CA GLN A 69 -17.32 -6.04 -23.22
C GLN A 69 -18.44 -7.09 -23.03
N ASN A 70 -18.54 -7.67 -21.83
CA ASN A 70 -19.57 -8.65 -21.48
C ASN A 70 -20.97 -8.03 -21.55
N TYR A 71 -21.14 -6.84 -20.96
CA TYR A 71 -22.41 -6.13 -20.96
C TYR A 71 -22.86 -5.74 -22.38
N ARG A 72 -21.93 -5.31 -23.25
CA ARG A 72 -22.24 -5.06 -24.66
C ARG A 72 -22.69 -6.35 -25.36
N GLY A 73 -22.06 -7.49 -25.07
CA GLY A 73 -22.49 -8.80 -25.56
C GLY A 73 -23.92 -9.13 -25.12
N TYR A 74 -24.23 -8.90 -23.84
CA TYR A 74 -25.58 -9.07 -23.29
C TYR A 74 -26.62 -8.18 -23.99
N VAL A 75 -26.35 -6.88 -24.14
CA VAL A 75 -27.28 -5.94 -24.80
C VAL A 75 -27.49 -6.33 -26.27
N ALA A 76 -26.42 -6.70 -26.98
CA ALA A 76 -26.53 -7.18 -28.36
C ALA A 76 -27.40 -8.43 -28.44
N HIS A 77 -27.19 -9.40 -27.55
CA HIS A 77 -28.01 -10.60 -27.48
C HIS A 77 -29.49 -10.30 -27.21
N ARG A 78 -29.79 -9.42 -26.24
CA ARG A 78 -31.18 -9.01 -25.96
C ARG A 78 -31.85 -8.35 -27.17
N LEU A 79 -31.13 -7.46 -27.86
CA LEU A 79 -31.63 -6.83 -29.07
C LEU A 79 -31.89 -7.85 -30.19
N TYR A 80 -30.99 -8.82 -30.39
CA TYR A 80 -31.17 -9.86 -31.40
C TYR A 80 -32.36 -10.76 -31.07
N ASN A 81 -32.53 -11.16 -29.81
CA ASN A 81 -33.70 -11.97 -29.39
C ASN A 81 -35.01 -11.20 -29.63
N GLU A 82 -35.07 -9.92 -29.27
CA GLU A 82 -36.28 -9.10 -29.50
C GLU A 82 -36.59 -8.96 -31.01
N LEU A 83 -35.56 -8.75 -31.85
CA LEU A 83 -35.74 -8.69 -33.30
C LEU A 83 -36.15 -10.03 -33.90
N SER A 84 -35.53 -11.13 -33.43
CA SER A 84 -35.84 -12.50 -33.82
C SER A 84 -37.29 -12.87 -33.48
N GLU A 85 -37.74 -12.54 -32.27
CA GLU A 85 -39.14 -12.73 -31.85
C GLU A 85 -40.14 -11.99 -32.76
N LEU A 86 -39.83 -10.75 -33.14
CA LEU A 86 -40.65 -9.98 -34.08
C LEU A 86 -40.65 -10.59 -35.48
N GLU A 87 -39.49 -11.03 -35.99
CA GLU A 87 -39.38 -11.66 -37.29
C GLU A 87 -40.16 -12.99 -37.33
N VAL A 88 -40.01 -13.83 -36.30
CA VAL A 88 -40.76 -15.07 -36.15
C VAL A 88 -42.26 -14.79 -36.10
N ALA A 89 -42.72 -13.77 -35.36
CA ALA A 89 -44.14 -13.41 -35.32
C ALA A 89 -44.70 -13.01 -36.71
N VAL A 90 -43.92 -12.23 -37.47
CA VAL A 90 -44.28 -11.86 -38.86
C VAL A 90 -44.32 -13.07 -39.78
N LEU A 91 -43.33 -13.96 -39.68
CA LEU A 91 -43.25 -15.18 -40.47
C LEU A 91 -44.38 -16.15 -40.14
N LEU A 92 -44.77 -16.29 -38.87
CA LEU A 92 -45.92 -17.08 -38.44
C LEU A 92 -47.24 -16.54 -39.02
N THR A 93 -47.43 -15.22 -38.97
CA THR A 93 -48.60 -14.58 -39.61
C THR A 93 -48.65 -14.86 -41.10
N ARG A 94 -47.49 -14.88 -41.77
CA ARG A 94 -47.37 -15.20 -43.20
C ARG A 94 -47.62 -16.69 -43.48
N LEU A 95 -47.16 -17.59 -42.60
CA LEU A 95 -47.36 -19.04 -42.68
C LEU A 95 -48.84 -19.40 -42.81
N GLU A 96 -49.71 -18.72 -42.07
CA GLU A 96 -51.16 -18.96 -42.08
C GLU A 96 -51.80 -18.67 -43.45
N MET A 97 -51.24 -17.72 -44.21
CA MET A 97 -51.73 -17.32 -45.53
C MET A 97 -51.14 -18.14 -46.70
N LEU A 98 -50.15 -19.00 -46.45
CA LEU A 98 -49.45 -19.76 -47.49
C LEU A 98 -50.15 -21.10 -47.81
N PRO A 99 -50.05 -21.60 -49.07
CA PRO A 99 -50.55 -22.93 -49.44
C PRO A 99 -49.77 -24.05 -48.75
N PRO A 100 -50.35 -25.26 -48.57
CA PRO A 100 -49.79 -26.32 -47.71
C PRO A 100 -48.35 -26.74 -48.06
N GLN A 101 -47.99 -26.70 -49.34
CA GLN A 101 -46.68 -27.09 -49.85
C GLN A 101 -45.57 -26.10 -49.46
N GLU A 102 -45.90 -24.83 -49.26
CA GLU A 102 -44.94 -23.77 -48.89
C GLU A 102 -44.78 -23.63 -47.37
N ARG A 103 -45.73 -24.16 -46.59
CA ARG A 103 -45.69 -24.12 -45.12
C ARG A 103 -44.57 -24.96 -44.53
N GLU A 104 -44.29 -26.12 -45.13
CA GLU A 104 -43.29 -27.06 -44.63
C GLU A 104 -41.87 -26.48 -44.76
N ALA A 105 -41.57 -25.86 -45.92
CA ALA A 105 -40.30 -25.18 -46.16
C ALA A 105 -40.08 -23.98 -45.21
N LEU A 106 -41.12 -23.20 -44.93
CA LEU A 106 -41.01 -22.06 -44.00
C LEU A 106 -40.89 -22.53 -42.54
N ALA A 107 -41.55 -23.62 -42.15
CA ALA A 107 -41.43 -24.21 -40.82
C ALA A 107 -40.01 -24.75 -40.54
N GLU A 108 -39.38 -25.37 -41.55
CA GLU A 108 -37.99 -25.83 -41.45
C GLU A 108 -37.00 -24.66 -41.32
N LEU A 109 -37.23 -23.56 -42.06
CA LEU A 109 -36.46 -22.32 -41.92
C LEU A 109 -36.58 -21.74 -40.49
N LEU A 110 -37.80 -21.68 -39.94
CA LEU A 110 -38.05 -21.18 -38.58
C LEU A 110 -37.35 -22.02 -37.51
N LEU A 111 -37.33 -23.35 -37.65
CA LEU A 111 -36.58 -24.24 -36.77
C LEU A 111 -35.06 -24.00 -36.86
N GLY A 112 -34.55 -23.74 -38.07
CA GLY A 112 -33.14 -23.39 -38.29
C GLY A 112 -32.75 -22.05 -37.63
N LEU A 113 -33.59 -21.03 -37.75
CA LEU A 113 -33.40 -19.74 -37.07
C LEU A 113 -33.44 -19.89 -35.54
N ALA A 114 -34.42 -20.63 -35.01
CA ALA A 114 -34.52 -20.87 -33.57
C ALA A 114 -33.33 -21.67 -33.00
N ALA A 115 -32.74 -22.58 -33.80
CA ALA A 115 -31.54 -23.31 -33.40
C ALA A 115 -30.27 -22.44 -33.43
N SER A 116 -30.17 -21.52 -34.39
CA SER A 116 -29.05 -20.59 -34.54
C SER A 116 -28.92 -19.59 -33.38
N ASP A 117 -30.03 -19.23 -32.74
CA ASP A 117 -30.07 -18.19 -31.70
C ASP A 117 -29.45 -18.66 -30.37
N ARG A 118 -29.44 -19.97 -30.12
CA ARG A 118 -28.87 -20.58 -28.90
C ARG A 118 -27.35 -20.53 -28.83
N ASP A 119 -26.66 -20.52 -29.96
CA ASP A 119 -25.20 -20.56 -30.02
C ASP A 119 -24.55 -19.16 -29.99
N PHE A 120 -25.36 -18.09 -30.01
CA PHE A 120 -24.85 -16.72 -30.12
C PHE A 120 -24.53 -16.04 -28.78
N LEU A 121 -24.70 -16.72 -27.65
CA LEU A 121 -24.25 -16.23 -26.35
C LEU A 121 -22.74 -16.47 -26.22
N PRO A 122 -21.86 -15.46 -26.35
CA PRO A 122 -20.47 -15.65 -25.99
C PRO A 122 -20.39 -16.00 -24.50
N GLU A 123 -19.82 -17.17 -24.18
CA GLU A 123 -19.35 -17.43 -22.81
C GLU A 123 -18.45 -16.26 -22.41
N PRO A 124 -18.71 -15.59 -21.26
CA PRO A 124 -19.30 -16.13 -20.04
C PRO A 124 -20.74 -15.65 -19.74
N ALA A 125 -21.46 -15.07 -20.70
CA ALA A 125 -22.73 -14.37 -20.48
C ALA A 125 -23.76 -15.05 -19.54
N PRO A 126 -24.03 -16.37 -19.60
CA PRO A 126 -25.08 -16.96 -18.74
C PRO A 126 -24.77 -16.93 -17.24
N ARG A 127 -23.50 -16.81 -16.82
CA ARG A 127 -23.14 -16.89 -15.38
C ARG A 127 -23.41 -15.60 -14.60
N TYR A 128 -23.51 -14.48 -15.32
CA TYR A 128 -23.76 -13.16 -14.75
C TYR A 128 -25.23 -12.75 -14.88
N LEU A 129 -26.09 -13.60 -15.45
CA LEU A 129 -27.52 -13.35 -15.51
C LEU A 129 -28.20 -13.73 -14.19
N GLU A 130 -29.14 -12.91 -13.78
CA GLU A 130 -30.06 -13.21 -12.69
C GLU A 130 -31.22 -14.09 -13.18
N PRO A 131 -31.97 -14.72 -12.26
CA PRO A 131 -33.15 -15.53 -12.63
C PRO A 131 -34.23 -14.75 -13.40
N ASP A 132 -34.26 -13.42 -13.28
CA ASP A 132 -35.15 -12.53 -14.03
C ASP A 132 -34.61 -12.16 -15.42
N GLY A 133 -33.42 -12.64 -15.78
CA GLY A 133 -32.73 -12.35 -17.03
C GLY A 133 -31.95 -11.03 -17.05
N SER A 134 -31.89 -10.30 -15.93
CA SER A 134 -31.08 -9.08 -15.83
C SER A 134 -29.59 -9.38 -15.65
N TYR A 135 -28.73 -8.44 -16.05
CA TYR A 135 -27.27 -8.59 -15.97
C TYR A 135 -26.72 -8.07 -14.64
N ASN A 136 -26.06 -8.93 -13.86
CA ASN A 136 -25.49 -8.57 -12.56
C ASN A 136 -24.06 -8.02 -12.70
N ILE A 137 -23.99 -6.69 -12.88
CA ILE A 137 -22.74 -5.91 -13.01
C ILE A 137 -21.82 -6.12 -11.80
N GLN A 138 -22.38 -6.16 -10.58
CA GLN A 138 -21.62 -6.25 -9.35
C GLN A 138 -20.93 -7.61 -9.21
N ARG A 139 -21.59 -8.70 -9.64
CA ARG A 139 -21.02 -10.05 -9.64
C ARG A 139 -19.88 -10.18 -10.63
N ASP A 140 -20.07 -9.69 -11.86
CA ASP A 140 -19.05 -9.72 -12.91
C ASP A 140 -17.80 -8.93 -12.48
N PHE A 141 -17.99 -7.68 -12.03
CA PHE A 141 -16.90 -6.86 -11.51
C PHE A 141 -16.24 -7.51 -10.29
N GLY A 142 -17.04 -7.99 -9.33
CA GLY A 142 -16.56 -8.57 -8.08
C GLY A 142 -15.75 -9.84 -8.29
N GLU A 143 -16.10 -10.65 -9.29
CA GLU A 143 -15.33 -11.85 -9.63
C GLU A 143 -13.98 -11.50 -10.25
N HIS A 144 -13.95 -10.60 -11.24
CA HIS A 144 -12.68 -10.16 -11.82
C HIS A 144 -11.79 -9.45 -10.80
N TRP A 145 -12.39 -8.70 -9.87
CA TRP A 145 -11.67 -8.11 -8.75
C TRP A 145 -11.10 -9.19 -7.81
N ALA A 146 -11.91 -10.17 -7.43
CA ALA A 146 -11.51 -11.25 -6.53
C ALA A 146 -10.42 -12.14 -7.15
N GLU A 147 -10.50 -12.41 -8.46
CA GLU A 147 -9.47 -13.13 -9.21
C GLU A 147 -8.15 -12.36 -9.20
N ALA A 148 -8.17 -11.06 -9.50
CA ALA A 148 -6.97 -10.22 -9.45
C ALA A 148 -6.36 -10.15 -8.04
N ALA A 149 -7.20 -10.09 -7.00
CA ALA A 149 -6.77 -10.10 -5.60
C ALA A 149 -6.03 -11.40 -5.19
N GLN A 150 -6.19 -12.51 -5.93
CA GLN A 150 -5.43 -13.74 -5.69
C GLN A 150 -4.00 -13.67 -6.24
N HIS A 151 -3.75 -12.82 -7.23
CA HIS A 151 -2.48 -12.74 -7.93
C HIS A 151 -1.68 -11.48 -7.60
N GLN A 152 -2.35 -10.44 -7.11
CA GLN A 152 -1.75 -9.13 -6.87
C GLN A 152 -2.20 -8.58 -5.51
N ASP A 153 -1.34 -7.77 -4.91
CA ASP A 153 -1.67 -7.03 -3.71
C ASP A 153 -2.51 -5.80 -4.05
N LEU A 154 -3.77 -5.82 -3.61
CA LEU A 154 -4.73 -4.74 -3.82
C LEU A 154 -5.02 -3.94 -2.52
N ASP A 155 -4.17 -4.08 -1.49
CA ASP A 155 -4.29 -3.34 -0.22
C ASP A 155 -3.17 -2.30 -0.03
N PRO A 156 -3.27 -1.13 -0.70
CA PRO A 156 -2.27 -0.08 -0.54
C PRO A 156 -2.31 0.55 0.85
N ALA A 157 -3.46 0.50 1.54
CA ALA A 157 -3.64 1.15 2.84
C ALA A 157 -2.74 0.54 3.90
N ARG A 158 -2.56 -0.79 3.86
CA ARG A 158 -1.62 -1.49 4.75
C ARG A 158 -0.18 -1.00 4.57
N HIS A 159 0.31 -0.92 3.34
CA HIS A 159 1.70 -0.49 3.07
C HIS A 159 1.95 0.96 3.47
N PHE A 160 0.97 1.84 3.25
CA PHE A 160 1.09 3.23 3.72
C PHE A 160 1.03 3.34 5.24
N ALA A 161 0.27 2.49 5.92
CA ALA A 161 0.27 2.43 7.39
C ALA A 161 1.63 1.97 7.93
N ASP A 162 2.22 0.95 7.32
CA ASP A 162 3.56 0.45 7.67
C ASP A 162 4.64 1.53 7.42
N SER A 163 4.56 2.24 6.29
CA SER A 163 5.46 3.37 5.98
C SER A 163 5.32 4.51 7.01
N GLU A 164 4.10 4.87 7.40
CA GLU A 164 3.87 5.91 8.40
C GLU A 164 4.39 5.50 9.80
N GLN A 165 4.27 4.22 10.16
CA GLN A 165 4.86 3.70 11.40
C GLN A 165 6.39 3.80 11.38
N ALA A 166 7.02 3.40 10.26
CA ALA A 166 8.46 3.50 10.08
C ALA A 166 8.93 4.98 10.11
N ARG A 167 8.20 5.88 9.45
CA ARG A 167 8.48 7.32 9.44
C ARG A 167 8.50 7.91 10.85
N ARG A 168 7.50 7.59 11.68
CA ARG A 168 7.46 8.04 13.08
C ARG A 168 8.65 7.52 13.89
N LYS A 169 9.12 6.31 13.61
CA LYS A 169 10.33 5.77 14.25
C LYS A 169 11.56 6.58 13.83
N THR A 170 11.73 6.86 12.54
CA THR A 170 12.81 7.70 12.00
C THR A 170 12.79 9.11 12.63
N GLU A 171 11.64 9.77 12.67
CA GLU A 171 11.48 11.10 13.27
C GLU A 171 11.91 11.14 14.75
N ARG A 172 11.55 10.10 15.52
CA ARG A 172 11.95 9.96 16.94
C ARG A 172 13.47 9.76 17.07
N LEU A 173 14.06 8.90 16.24
CA LEU A 173 15.51 8.65 16.26
C LEU A 173 16.31 9.90 15.87
N VAL A 174 15.86 10.66 14.87
CA VAL A 174 16.45 11.96 14.49
C VAL A 174 16.35 12.96 15.65
N SER A 175 15.20 13.02 16.33
CA SER A 175 15.04 13.88 17.51
C SER A 175 16.02 13.51 18.64
N ILE A 176 16.24 12.21 18.86
CA ILE A 176 17.24 11.72 19.83
C ILE A 176 18.66 12.07 19.41
N LEU A 177 18.97 12.00 18.11
CA LEU A 177 20.27 12.41 17.57
C LEU A 177 20.58 13.88 17.89
N VAL A 178 19.57 14.77 17.80
CA VAL A 178 19.71 16.19 18.17
C VAL A 178 20.00 16.36 19.67
N VAL A 179 19.35 15.57 20.53
CA VAL A 179 19.64 15.57 21.98
C VAL A 179 21.07 15.09 22.25
N LEU A 180 21.54 14.02 21.59
CA LEU A 180 22.90 13.52 21.74
C LEU A 180 23.95 14.50 21.21
N ALA A 181 23.68 15.18 20.09
CA ALA A 181 24.56 16.23 19.56
C ALA A 181 24.66 17.42 20.54
N THR A 182 23.56 17.78 21.18
CA THR A 182 23.54 18.80 22.24
C THR A 182 24.35 18.34 23.45
N ALA A 183 24.21 17.08 23.87
CA ALA A 183 25.01 16.48 24.94
C ALA A 183 26.52 16.54 24.63
N PHE A 184 26.91 16.17 23.40
CA PHE A 184 28.28 16.25 22.91
C PHE A 184 28.83 17.68 23.04
N LEU A 185 28.07 18.68 22.58
CA LEU A 185 28.46 20.09 22.67
C LEU A 185 28.69 20.54 24.12
N PHE A 186 27.81 20.18 25.05
CA PHE A 186 27.98 20.52 26.47
C PHE A 186 29.21 19.84 27.09
N LEU A 187 29.49 18.58 26.73
CA LEU A 187 30.68 17.88 27.20
C LEU A 187 31.96 18.51 26.63
N THR A 188 31.99 18.89 25.36
CA THR A 188 33.13 19.61 24.76
C THR A 188 33.33 20.98 25.40
N LEU A 189 32.26 21.73 25.69
CA LEU A 189 32.36 22.99 26.44
C LEU A 189 32.90 22.77 27.85
N ALA A 190 32.48 21.69 28.54
CA ALA A 190 32.97 21.36 29.86
C ALA A 190 34.47 20.99 29.86
N GLU A 191 34.97 20.38 28.78
CA GLU A 191 36.40 20.10 28.59
C GLU A 191 37.22 21.38 28.39
N SER A 192 36.69 22.33 27.60
CA SER A 192 37.40 23.55 27.24
C SER A 192 37.45 24.61 28.34
N LEU A 193 36.55 24.58 29.34
CA LEU A 193 36.46 25.59 30.40
C LEU A 193 37.32 25.25 31.63
N GLU A 194 38.13 26.20 32.11
CA GLU A 194 38.97 26.03 33.31
C GLU A 194 38.25 26.39 34.63
N HIS A 195 37.16 27.16 34.57
CA HIS A 195 36.45 27.68 35.75
C HIS A 195 35.45 26.70 36.37
N ARG A 196 34.92 27.05 37.56
CA ARG A 196 33.90 26.26 38.29
C ARG A 196 32.64 25.94 37.48
N VAL A 197 32.38 26.69 36.40
CA VAL A 197 31.25 26.47 35.47
C VAL A 197 31.39 25.17 34.67
N ARG A 198 32.58 24.54 34.61
CA ARG A 198 32.78 23.26 33.93
C ARG A 198 31.95 22.11 34.51
N TYR A 199 31.74 22.10 35.83
CA TYR A 199 31.00 21.03 36.51
C TYR A 199 29.51 21.01 36.18
N PRO A 200 28.76 22.14 36.24
CA PRO A 200 27.36 22.13 35.82
C PRO A 200 27.20 21.82 34.32
N MET A 201 28.12 22.27 33.46
CA MET A 201 28.05 21.92 32.03
C MET A 201 28.27 20.43 31.77
N ALA A 202 29.25 19.82 32.44
CA ALA A 202 29.45 18.38 32.39
C ALA A 202 28.22 17.62 32.89
N LEU A 203 27.60 18.09 33.99
CA LEU A 203 26.39 17.47 34.54
C LEU A 203 25.24 17.50 33.55
N VAL A 204 24.98 18.64 32.90
CA VAL A 204 23.95 18.77 31.86
C VAL A 204 24.24 17.84 30.68
N GLY A 205 25.49 17.82 30.20
CA GLY A 205 25.90 16.93 29.12
C GLY A 205 25.68 15.45 29.46
N VAL A 206 26.04 15.03 30.66
CA VAL A 206 25.82 13.65 31.14
C VAL A 206 24.33 13.32 31.23
N ILE A 207 23.51 14.23 31.77
CA ILE A 207 22.05 14.02 31.87
C ILE A 207 21.44 13.86 30.47
N LEU A 208 21.82 14.72 29.52
CA LEU A 208 21.33 14.64 28.14
C LEU A 208 21.82 13.36 27.43
N MET A 209 23.07 12.95 27.65
CA MET A 209 23.63 11.72 27.10
C MET A 209 22.86 10.49 27.61
N VAL A 210 22.68 10.38 28.94
CA VAL A 210 21.95 9.27 29.56
C VAL A 210 20.48 9.27 29.15
N GLY A 211 19.84 10.44 29.16
CA GLY A 211 18.44 10.60 28.72
C GLY A 211 18.25 10.22 27.25
N GLY A 212 19.15 10.65 26.37
CA GLY A 212 19.16 10.29 24.96
C GLY A 212 19.38 8.79 24.74
N ALA A 213 20.31 8.17 25.49
CA ALA A 213 20.54 6.73 25.43
C ALA A 213 19.31 5.92 25.87
N ILE A 214 18.65 6.32 26.96
CA ILE A 214 17.41 5.69 27.43
C ILE A 214 16.29 5.87 26.40
N ALA A 215 16.13 7.08 25.86
CA ALA A 215 15.13 7.36 24.82
C ALA A 215 15.35 6.49 23.57
N ALA A 216 16.60 6.32 23.13
CA ALA A 216 16.94 5.42 22.03
C ALA A 216 16.52 3.98 22.30
N LEU A 217 16.79 3.47 23.51
CA LEU A 217 16.39 2.12 23.90
C LEU A 217 14.86 1.96 23.94
N VAL A 218 14.13 2.98 24.42
CA VAL A 218 12.66 2.95 24.44
C VAL A 218 12.09 2.90 23.03
N VAL A 219 12.62 3.69 22.10
CA VAL A 219 12.17 3.71 20.69
C VAL A 219 12.50 2.40 19.97
N GLU A 220 13.56 1.71 20.36
CA GLU A 220 13.89 0.40 19.77
C GLU A 220 13.03 -0.75 20.29
N LEU A 221 12.48 -0.61 21.50
CA LEU A 221 11.60 -1.60 22.12
C LEU A 221 10.12 -1.40 21.79
N SER A 222 9.75 -0.21 21.28
CA SER A 222 8.39 0.13 20.85
C SER A 222 8.16 -0.20 19.38
#